data_AF-A0A1Q5ZVR7-F1
#
_entry.id   AF-A0A1Q5ZVR7-F1
#
_cell.length_a   1.000
_cell.length_b   1.000
_cell.length_c   1.000
_cell.angle_alpha   90.00
_cell.angle_beta   90.00
_cell.angle_gamma   90.00
#
_symmetry.space_group_name_H-M   'P 1'
#
loop_
_entity.id
_entity.type
_entity.pdbx_description
1 polymer ?
#
loop_
_entity_poly.entity_id
_entity_poly.type
_entity_poly.pdbx_seq_one_letter_code
_entity_poly.pdbx_strand_id
1 'polypeptide(L)'
;MKSLSLAKKVNQGILCSSIAFALLSFAQCTPKHMLSSSLHDAAKIDNSDKGLKDYYKNYFPIGVAINSAALHGADSALIVKEFNSITPENDMKMGPIHPSENVYNWKNADAIVDFAVSHHIKIRGHNLCWHAQEAAWMFTGTDGKQVTKEVLLKRLKDHIFAVAGRYKGKIYAWDVVNEAVDDSNDTAQIYRKSNWYNICNGPEFIEAAFRYAHEADPKAKLYYNDYNSEHPVKREKIYKLLKNLVDNHVPIDGVGMQAHWKLNDPSAEELRKALDEVTSLGLKVQFTELDITIRLPQPQPAPGSTPVIATTPPTPDPGYTPELEAKQMAQYKMVFEIFRQYKKSITSVTFWNVSDRYSWLDGRGGGLAGGAAASNNAPRVVRKAYPLLFDTNRQRKKAYGSVVNF
;
A
#
# COMPACT_ATOMS: atom_id res chain seq x y z
N MET A 1 40.14 57.12 15.09
CA MET A 1 40.27 58.59 14.88
C MET A 1 41.72 58.92 14.57
N LYS A 2 41.95 59.88 13.64
CA LYS A 2 43.20 60.35 12.98
C LYS A 2 43.56 59.57 11.68
N SER A 3 43.07 59.96 10.50
CA SER A 3 43.48 61.05 9.54
C SER A 3 44.79 60.73 8.76
N LEU A 4 44.73 60.30 7.49
CA LEU A 4 44.77 61.07 6.21
C LEU A 4 46.12 61.73 5.84
N SER A 5 46.67 61.35 4.66
CA SER A 5 47.57 62.11 3.75
C SER A 5 48.11 61.11 2.69
N LEU A 6 47.67 61.03 1.42
CA LEU A 6 47.76 61.88 0.21
C LEU A 6 49.17 62.17 -0.40
N ALA A 7 49.39 61.52 -1.55
CA ALA A 7 49.86 62.04 -2.86
C ALA A 7 51.36 62.24 -3.18
N LYS A 8 51.80 61.69 -4.35
CA LYS A 8 52.28 62.47 -5.52
C LYS A 8 52.60 61.63 -6.79
N LYS A 9 51.99 62.05 -7.92
CA LYS A 9 52.47 62.23 -9.33
C LYS A 9 53.28 61.11 -10.02
N VAL A 10 52.78 60.43 -11.06
CA VAL A 10 52.63 60.78 -12.51
C VAL A 10 53.94 60.97 -13.27
N ASN A 11 54.21 60.12 -14.27
CA ASN A 11 54.71 60.56 -15.60
C ASN A 11 54.40 59.53 -16.72
N GLN A 12 54.14 60.04 -17.93
CA GLN A 12 53.67 59.34 -19.16
C GLN A 12 54.79 59.13 -20.21
N GLY A 13 54.54 58.21 -21.17
CA GLY A 13 55.17 58.06 -22.51
C GLY A 13 55.20 56.57 -22.92
N ILE A 14 54.47 56.00 -23.90
CA ILE A 14 54.27 56.25 -25.36
C ILE A 14 55.64 56.16 -26.11
N LEU A 15 55.97 55.28 -27.08
CA LEU A 15 55.25 54.67 -28.22
C LEU A 15 56.03 53.43 -28.80
N CYS A 16 55.29 52.49 -29.43
CA CYS A 16 55.57 51.59 -30.58
C CYS A 16 56.97 50.99 -30.87
N SER A 17 57.02 49.66 -31.13
CA SER A 17 57.12 49.08 -32.50
C SER A 17 57.11 47.52 -32.53
N SER A 18 56.28 47.01 -33.44
CA SER A 18 56.13 45.68 -34.06
C SER A 18 57.27 44.65 -34.06
N ILE A 19 56.93 43.36 -33.87
CA ILE A 19 57.47 42.18 -34.60
C ILE A 19 56.40 41.05 -34.60
N ALA A 20 56.38 40.29 -35.70
CA ALA A 20 55.36 39.36 -36.15
C ALA A 20 55.39 37.94 -35.53
N PHE A 21 54.27 37.24 -35.79
CA PHE A 21 53.87 35.85 -35.56
C PHE A 21 54.96 34.76 -35.48
N ALA A 22 54.84 33.90 -34.46
CA ALA A 22 55.00 32.44 -34.61
C ALA A 22 54.10 31.71 -33.59
N LEU A 23 53.31 30.78 -34.10
CA LEU A 23 52.36 29.92 -33.40
C LEU A 23 53.02 29.06 -32.32
N LEU A 24 52.37 28.94 -31.16
CA LEU A 24 52.19 27.65 -30.49
C LEU A 24 51.04 27.71 -29.46
N SER A 25 50.17 26.73 -29.64
CA SER A 25 48.90 26.42 -28.98
C SER A 25 48.95 26.25 -27.46
N PHE A 26 48.03 26.91 -26.74
CA PHE A 26 47.37 26.35 -25.54
C PHE A 26 45.97 26.98 -25.40
N ALA A 27 44.98 26.40 -26.10
CA ALA A 27 43.58 26.63 -25.79
C ALA A 27 43.14 25.63 -24.73
N GLN A 28 42.48 26.15 -23.69
CA GLN A 28 41.98 25.44 -22.53
C GLN A 28 41.09 24.24 -22.94
N CYS A 29 41.55 23.03 -22.64
CA CYS A 29 40.70 21.85 -22.68
C CYS A 29 39.88 21.82 -21.38
N THR A 30 38.66 22.32 -21.45
CA THR A 30 37.65 22.03 -20.42
C THR A 30 37.24 20.56 -20.58
N PRO A 31 37.15 19.77 -19.51
CA PRO A 31 36.63 18.41 -19.61
C PRO A 31 35.14 18.47 -19.95
N LYS A 32 34.83 18.40 -21.25
CA LYS A 32 33.60 17.79 -21.74
C LYS A 32 33.67 16.31 -21.37
N HIS A 33 33.05 15.91 -20.27
CA HIS A 33 32.32 14.64 -20.16
C HIS A 33 31.66 14.52 -18.79
N MET A 34 30.46 13.92 -18.83
CA MET A 34 29.59 13.55 -17.71
C MET A 34 28.81 14.70 -17.08
N LEU A 35 27.65 14.98 -17.69
CA LEU A 35 26.36 15.30 -17.04
C LEU A 35 25.34 15.63 -18.14
N SER A 36 24.95 14.62 -18.94
CA SER A 36 23.76 14.69 -19.80
C SER A 36 23.52 13.32 -20.45
N SER A 37 22.88 12.42 -19.71
CA SER A 37 22.04 11.35 -20.25
C SER A 37 21.50 10.53 -19.07
N SER A 38 20.18 10.62 -18.85
CA SER A 38 19.32 9.59 -18.19
C SER A 38 18.00 10.14 -17.61
N LEU A 39 17.57 11.36 -17.97
CA LEU A 39 16.23 11.86 -17.60
C LEU A 39 15.27 12.02 -18.79
N HIS A 40 15.52 11.33 -19.91
CA HIS A 40 14.67 11.40 -21.12
C HIS A 40 14.26 10.04 -21.68
N ASP A 41 14.14 9.01 -20.83
CA ASP A 41 13.21 7.92 -21.15
C ASP A 41 11.88 8.23 -20.45
N ALA A 42 11.11 9.13 -21.07
CA ALA A 42 9.70 9.26 -20.72
C ALA A 42 9.06 7.89 -20.95
N ALA A 43 8.57 7.24 -19.89
CA ALA A 43 7.90 5.96 -20.00
C ALA A 43 6.76 6.10 -21.02
N LYS A 44 6.95 5.50 -22.20
CA LYS A 44 5.91 5.45 -23.23
C LYS A 44 4.80 4.55 -22.73
N ILE A 45 3.57 4.84 -23.13
CA ILE A 45 2.43 3.95 -22.89
C ILE A 45 2.75 2.62 -23.58
N ASP A 46 2.81 1.54 -22.80
CA ASP A 46 3.03 0.20 -23.34
C ASP A 46 1.77 -0.27 -24.09
N ASN A 47 1.88 -0.38 -25.41
CA ASN A 47 0.82 -0.87 -26.29
C ASN A 47 0.97 -2.37 -26.63
N SER A 48 1.80 -3.11 -25.91
CA SER A 48 1.95 -4.56 -26.12
C SER A 48 0.69 -5.33 -25.70
N ASP A 49 0.51 -6.49 -26.34
CA ASP A 49 -0.56 -7.44 -26.00
C ASP A 49 -0.37 -8.13 -24.63
N LYS A 50 0.84 -8.06 -24.05
CA LYS A 50 1.16 -8.61 -22.73
C LYS A 50 0.39 -7.88 -21.64
N GLY A 51 -0.12 -8.63 -20.66
CA GLY A 51 -0.61 -8.07 -19.40
C GLY A 51 0.49 -7.87 -18.38
N LEU A 52 0.21 -7.11 -17.32
CA LEU A 52 1.14 -6.83 -16.22
C LEU A 52 1.68 -8.13 -15.59
N LYS A 53 0.82 -9.14 -15.39
CA LYS A 53 1.20 -10.48 -14.95
C LYS A 53 2.28 -11.15 -15.79
N ASP A 54 2.35 -10.88 -17.09
CA ASP A 54 3.28 -11.54 -18.01
C ASP A 54 4.71 -11.03 -17.83
N TYR A 55 4.87 -9.75 -17.51
CA TYR A 55 6.15 -9.13 -17.18
C TYR A 55 6.73 -9.67 -15.86
N TYR A 56 5.85 -10.04 -14.92
CA TYR A 56 6.21 -10.48 -13.58
C TYR A 56 6.14 -11.99 -13.36
N LYS A 57 5.89 -12.79 -14.41
CA LYS A 57 5.71 -14.25 -14.30
C LYS A 57 6.86 -15.00 -13.60
N ASN A 58 8.09 -14.49 -13.71
CA ASN A 58 9.30 -15.06 -13.10
C ASN A 58 9.69 -14.39 -11.76
N TYR A 59 8.80 -13.55 -11.22
CA TYR A 59 9.01 -12.78 -9.99
C TYR A 59 7.95 -13.16 -8.95
N PHE A 60 6.70 -12.74 -9.18
CA PHE A 60 5.60 -12.95 -8.26
C PHE A 60 4.25 -12.75 -8.98
N PRO A 61 3.14 -13.32 -8.45
CA PRO A 61 1.79 -12.96 -8.87
C PRO A 61 1.52 -11.46 -8.77
N ILE A 62 0.78 -10.95 -9.74
CA ILE A 62 0.24 -9.58 -9.76
C ILE A 62 -1.25 -9.70 -9.48
N GLY A 63 -1.66 -9.10 -8.38
CA GLY A 63 -3.02 -9.13 -7.88
C GLY A 63 -3.79 -7.83 -8.07
N VAL A 64 -5.11 -7.92 -7.94
CA VAL A 64 -6.00 -6.76 -7.87
C VAL A 64 -7.15 -7.00 -6.90
N ALA A 65 -7.48 -5.99 -6.11
CA ALA A 65 -8.66 -6.03 -5.25
C ALA A 65 -9.92 -5.69 -6.03
N ILE A 66 -10.97 -6.49 -5.83
CA ILE A 66 -12.22 -6.39 -6.58
C ILE A 66 -13.43 -6.56 -5.66
N ASN A 67 -14.56 -5.96 -6.06
CA ASN A 67 -15.89 -6.35 -5.56
C ASN A 67 -16.63 -7.12 -6.65
N SER A 68 -17.76 -7.73 -6.30
CA SER A 68 -18.64 -8.46 -7.23
C SER A 68 -19.04 -7.67 -8.49
N ALA A 69 -19.10 -6.34 -8.43
CA ALA A 69 -19.40 -5.49 -9.59
C ALA A 69 -18.34 -5.55 -10.71
N ALA A 70 -17.09 -5.91 -10.39
CA ALA A 70 -15.99 -5.99 -11.36
C ALA A 70 -15.94 -7.34 -12.11
N LEU A 71 -16.86 -8.27 -11.81
CA LEU A 71 -16.91 -9.61 -12.42
C LEU A 71 -17.47 -9.61 -13.85
N HIS A 72 -17.85 -8.44 -14.38
CA HIS A 72 -18.49 -8.32 -15.69
C HIS A 72 -17.89 -7.20 -16.55
N GLY A 73 -18.13 -7.29 -17.86
CA GLY A 73 -17.80 -6.25 -18.83
C GLY A 73 -16.32 -5.89 -18.88
N ALA A 74 -16.03 -4.60 -19.11
CA ALA A 74 -14.66 -4.12 -19.31
C ALA A 74 -13.74 -4.33 -18.10
N ASP A 75 -14.27 -4.38 -16.87
CA ASP A 75 -13.47 -4.69 -15.68
C ASP A 75 -12.99 -6.14 -15.71
N SER A 76 -13.90 -7.10 -15.94
CA SER A 76 -13.53 -8.52 -16.01
C SER A 76 -12.51 -8.81 -17.11
N ALA A 77 -12.67 -8.20 -18.29
CA ALA A 77 -11.73 -8.35 -19.40
C ALA A 77 -10.33 -7.80 -19.04
N LEU A 78 -10.28 -6.64 -18.39
CA LEU A 78 -9.02 -6.07 -17.91
C LEU A 78 -8.39 -6.94 -16.82
N ILE A 79 -9.19 -7.43 -15.87
CA ILE A 79 -8.72 -8.30 -14.77
C ILE A 79 -8.05 -9.56 -15.34
N VAL A 80 -8.74 -10.26 -16.25
CA VAL A 80 -8.23 -11.49 -16.88
C VAL A 80 -6.98 -11.21 -17.71
N LYS A 81 -6.89 -10.05 -18.37
CA LYS A 81 -5.70 -9.68 -19.15
C LYS A 81 -4.50 -9.39 -18.25
N GLU A 82 -4.69 -8.56 -17.22
CA GLU A 82 -3.58 -7.90 -16.52
C GLU A 82 -3.11 -8.65 -15.26
N PHE A 83 -3.98 -9.43 -14.61
CA PHE A 83 -3.73 -9.98 -13.27
C PHE A 83 -3.83 -11.52 -13.22
N ASN A 84 -3.15 -12.13 -12.24
CA ASN A 84 -3.21 -13.57 -11.96
C ASN A 84 -3.45 -13.89 -10.46
N SER A 85 -3.81 -12.87 -9.69
CA SER A 85 -4.37 -13.00 -8.35
C SER A 85 -5.50 -11.98 -8.14
N ILE A 86 -6.47 -12.29 -7.29
CA ILE A 86 -7.50 -11.34 -6.85
C ILE A 86 -7.67 -11.38 -5.33
N THR A 87 -8.16 -10.28 -4.79
CA THR A 87 -8.55 -10.15 -3.38
C THR A 87 -9.97 -9.58 -3.31
N PRO A 88 -10.94 -10.22 -2.63
CA PRO A 88 -12.24 -9.62 -2.37
C PRO A 88 -12.08 -8.38 -1.48
N GLU A 89 -12.36 -7.19 -2.01
CA GLU A 89 -12.11 -5.92 -1.30
C GLU A 89 -12.99 -5.78 -0.04
N ASN A 90 -14.24 -6.24 -0.10
CA ASN A 90 -15.17 -6.21 1.03
C ASN A 90 -15.94 -7.51 1.27
N ASP A 91 -16.20 -8.28 0.22
CA ASP A 91 -17.15 -9.40 0.25
C ASP A 91 -16.72 -10.57 1.19
N MET A 92 -15.44 -10.63 1.60
CA MET A 92 -14.92 -11.60 2.57
C MET A 92 -14.58 -11.01 3.95
N LYS A 93 -14.89 -9.74 4.21
CA LYS A 93 -14.72 -9.15 5.55
C LYS A 93 -15.77 -9.71 6.52
N MET A 94 -15.44 -9.71 7.81
CA MET A 94 -16.23 -10.34 8.87
C MET A 94 -17.71 -9.93 8.87
N GLY A 95 -18.01 -8.63 8.97
CA GLY A 95 -19.39 -8.12 8.98
C GLY A 95 -20.17 -8.45 7.69
N PRO A 96 -19.61 -8.15 6.49
CA PRO A 96 -20.24 -8.53 5.23
C PRO A 96 -20.55 -10.02 5.08
N ILE A 97 -19.59 -10.91 5.41
CA ILE A 97 -19.74 -12.36 5.16
C ILE A 97 -20.51 -13.08 6.29
N HIS A 98 -20.42 -12.60 7.53
CA HIS A 98 -21.01 -13.24 8.72
C HIS A 98 -21.78 -12.21 9.59
N PRO A 99 -22.87 -11.62 9.07
CA PRO A 99 -23.56 -10.49 9.70
C PRO A 99 -24.27 -10.80 11.03
N SER A 100 -24.64 -12.06 11.29
CA SER A 100 -25.21 -12.52 12.56
C SER A 100 -24.84 -13.98 12.84
N GLU A 101 -24.94 -14.43 14.10
CA GLU A 101 -24.35 -15.68 14.62
C GLU A 101 -24.60 -16.94 13.80
N ASN A 102 -25.73 -17.02 13.10
CA ASN A 102 -26.10 -18.20 12.30
C ASN A 102 -26.45 -17.83 10.84
N VAL A 103 -26.04 -16.65 10.38
CA VAL A 103 -26.37 -16.14 9.04
C VAL A 103 -25.10 -15.74 8.32
N TYR A 104 -24.90 -16.32 7.14
CA TYR A 104 -23.77 -16.01 6.27
C TYR A 104 -24.23 -15.52 4.90
N ASN A 105 -23.53 -14.52 4.38
CA ASN A 105 -23.76 -13.96 3.05
C ASN A 105 -22.72 -14.50 2.07
N TRP A 106 -22.91 -15.73 1.60
CA TRP A 106 -21.92 -16.38 0.72
C TRP A 106 -21.94 -15.86 -0.72
N LYS A 107 -23.08 -15.34 -1.19
CA LYS A 107 -23.35 -15.05 -2.61
C LYS A 107 -22.22 -14.32 -3.33
N ASN A 108 -21.76 -13.19 -2.79
CA ASN A 108 -20.76 -12.38 -3.49
C ASN A 108 -19.36 -13.00 -3.42
N ALA A 109 -18.98 -13.54 -2.26
CA ALA A 109 -17.70 -14.20 -2.08
C ALA A 109 -17.59 -15.46 -2.95
N ASP A 110 -18.65 -16.27 -3.02
CA ASP A 110 -18.74 -17.42 -3.93
C ASP A 110 -18.58 -16.98 -5.40
N ALA A 111 -19.29 -15.94 -5.83
CA ALA A 111 -19.18 -15.43 -7.21
C ALA A 111 -17.76 -14.97 -7.57
N ILE A 112 -17.06 -14.32 -6.64
CA ILE A 112 -15.66 -13.92 -6.83
C ILE A 112 -14.74 -15.15 -6.92
N VAL A 113 -14.94 -16.13 -6.04
CA VAL A 113 -14.16 -17.38 -6.05
C VAL A 113 -14.39 -18.15 -7.34
N ASP A 114 -15.63 -18.28 -7.79
CA ASP A 114 -15.99 -19.00 -9.02
C ASP A 114 -15.43 -18.31 -10.25
N PHE A 115 -15.47 -16.97 -10.31
CA PHE A 115 -14.80 -16.20 -11.35
C PHE A 115 -13.30 -16.51 -11.39
N ALA A 116 -12.62 -16.43 -10.25
CA ALA A 116 -11.19 -16.73 -10.20
C ALA A 116 -10.86 -18.16 -10.63
N VAL A 117 -11.62 -19.15 -10.15
CA VAL A 117 -11.44 -20.55 -10.53
C VAL A 117 -11.62 -20.74 -12.04
N SER A 118 -12.68 -20.18 -12.62
CA SER A 118 -12.97 -20.29 -14.06
C SER A 118 -11.90 -19.65 -14.96
N HIS A 119 -11.18 -18.65 -14.44
CA HIS A 119 -10.11 -17.95 -15.15
C HIS A 119 -8.70 -18.34 -14.70
N HIS A 120 -8.56 -19.36 -13.85
CA HIS A 120 -7.28 -19.81 -13.28
C HIS A 120 -6.50 -18.70 -12.54
N ILE A 121 -7.22 -17.81 -11.86
CA ILE A 121 -6.69 -16.71 -11.08
C ILE A 121 -6.61 -17.13 -9.60
N LYS A 122 -5.49 -16.84 -8.93
CA LYS A 122 -5.32 -17.11 -7.50
C LYS A 122 -6.20 -16.20 -6.64
N ILE A 123 -6.56 -16.63 -5.45
CA ILE A 123 -7.39 -15.81 -4.54
C ILE A 123 -6.69 -15.65 -3.19
N ARG A 124 -6.55 -14.40 -2.75
CA ARG A 124 -6.23 -14.05 -1.37
C ARG A 124 -7.54 -13.79 -0.61
N GLY A 125 -7.73 -14.43 0.52
CA GLY A 125 -8.86 -14.16 1.40
C GLY A 125 -8.57 -12.97 2.31
N HIS A 126 -9.46 -11.97 2.30
CA HIS A 126 -9.34 -10.75 3.09
C HIS A 126 -10.69 -10.44 3.77
N ASN A 127 -10.84 -10.59 5.07
CA ASN A 127 -9.90 -11.07 6.08
C ASN A 127 -10.67 -11.81 7.20
N LEU A 128 -9.98 -12.57 8.06
CA LEU A 128 -10.63 -13.41 9.07
C LEU A 128 -10.84 -12.76 10.45
N CYS A 129 -10.04 -11.76 10.79
CA CYS A 129 -10.10 -11.05 12.08
C CYS A 129 -9.65 -9.60 11.93
N TRP A 130 -10.57 -8.66 12.10
CA TRP A 130 -10.31 -7.21 11.99
C TRP A 130 -11.22 -6.40 12.91
N HIS A 131 -10.86 -5.13 13.15
CA HIS A 131 -11.55 -4.23 14.08
C HIS A 131 -12.51 -3.24 13.39
N ALA A 132 -12.32 -2.93 12.10
CA ALA A 132 -12.99 -1.78 11.46
C ALA A 132 -14.29 -2.14 10.71
N GLN A 133 -14.53 -3.43 10.45
CA GLN A 133 -15.77 -3.98 9.86
C GLN A 133 -16.08 -5.35 10.48
N GLU A 134 -15.92 -5.42 11.80
CA GLU A 134 -16.22 -6.59 12.60
C GLU A 134 -17.73 -6.89 12.61
N ALA A 135 -18.09 -8.15 12.84
CA ALA A 135 -19.48 -8.53 12.99
C ALA A 135 -19.92 -8.27 14.44
N ALA A 136 -20.64 -7.17 14.67
CA ALA A 136 -20.94 -6.64 16.02
C ALA A 136 -21.53 -7.69 16.99
N TRP A 137 -22.32 -8.64 16.48
CA TRP A 137 -22.90 -9.72 17.27
C TRP A 137 -21.85 -10.58 18.00
N MET A 138 -20.60 -10.63 17.51
CA MET A 138 -19.54 -11.45 18.10
C MET A 138 -19.19 -11.01 19.52
N PHE A 139 -19.33 -9.72 19.82
CA PHE A 139 -18.87 -9.10 21.08
C PHE A 139 -19.96 -8.97 22.14
N THR A 140 -21.22 -9.17 21.75
CA THR A 140 -22.38 -8.95 22.63
C THR A 140 -23.21 -10.22 22.76
N GLY A 141 -23.66 -10.52 23.98
CA GLY A 141 -24.59 -11.60 24.28
C GLY A 141 -26.03 -11.23 23.92
N THR A 142 -26.93 -12.22 23.97
CA THR A 142 -28.37 -12.00 23.76
C THR A 142 -29.02 -11.11 24.83
N ASP A 143 -28.35 -10.95 25.97
CA ASP A 143 -28.73 -10.05 27.06
C ASP A 143 -28.21 -8.61 26.87
N GLY A 144 -27.55 -8.32 25.74
CA GLY A 144 -26.99 -7.01 25.43
C GLY A 144 -25.66 -6.70 26.13
N LYS A 145 -25.10 -7.64 26.91
CA LYS A 145 -23.83 -7.44 27.62
C LYS A 145 -22.65 -7.90 26.81
N GLN A 146 -21.47 -7.37 27.13
CA GLN A 146 -20.22 -7.86 26.56
C GLN A 146 -20.01 -9.34 26.88
N VAL A 147 -19.60 -10.14 25.90
CA VAL A 147 -19.31 -11.56 26.10
C VAL A 147 -17.99 -11.79 26.84
N THR A 148 -17.80 -12.99 27.37
CA THR A 148 -16.52 -13.41 27.95
C THR A 148 -15.49 -13.72 26.87
N LYS A 149 -14.21 -13.79 27.27
CA LYS A 149 -13.09 -14.20 26.41
C LYS A 149 -13.35 -15.56 25.76
N GLU A 150 -13.85 -16.52 26.51
CA GLU A 150 -14.09 -17.89 26.05
C GLU A 150 -15.16 -17.93 24.95
N VAL A 151 -16.25 -17.17 25.16
CA VAL A 151 -17.33 -17.05 24.16
C VAL A 151 -16.80 -16.35 22.90
N LEU A 152 -16.03 -15.27 23.06
CA LEU A 152 -15.46 -14.54 21.91
C LEU A 152 -14.50 -15.41 21.09
N LEU A 153 -13.59 -16.13 21.74
CA LEU A 153 -12.63 -17.02 21.05
C LEU A 153 -13.35 -18.21 20.40
N LYS A 154 -14.42 -18.73 21.00
CA LYS A 154 -15.25 -19.75 20.36
C LYS A 154 -15.92 -19.20 19.09
N ARG A 155 -16.52 -18.01 19.15
CA ARG A 155 -17.15 -17.36 17.99
C ARG A 155 -16.14 -17.06 16.88
N LEU A 156 -14.93 -16.64 17.24
CA LEU A 156 -13.83 -16.46 16.30
C LEU A 156 -13.42 -17.79 15.65
N LYS A 157 -13.28 -18.87 16.43
CA LYS A 157 -13.00 -20.21 15.91
C LYS A 157 -14.08 -20.65 14.92
N ASP A 158 -15.35 -20.58 15.31
CA ASP A 158 -16.48 -21.01 14.48
C ASP A 158 -16.55 -20.19 13.18
N HIS A 159 -16.33 -18.88 13.24
CA HIS A 159 -16.25 -18.01 12.06
C HIS A 159 -15.11 -18.42 11.12
N ILE A 160 -13.90 -18.59 11.64
CA ILE A 160 -12.73 -18.99 10.85
C ILE A 160 -12.95 -20.35 10.19
N PHE A 161 -13.49 -21.32 10.94
CA PHE A 161 -13.79 -22.65 10.41
C PHE A 161 -14.81 -22.61 9.29
N ALA A 162 -15.89 -21.84 9.44
CA ALA A 162 -16.90 -21.71 8.40
C ALA A 162 -16.33 -21.04 7.14
N VAL A 163 -15.62 -19.92 7.29
CA VAL A 163 -15.14 -19.12 6.15
C VAL A 163 -13.93 -19.78 5.47
N ALA A 164 -12.86 -20.06 6.20
CA ALA A 164 -11.67 -20.70 5.63
C ALA A 164 -11.96 -22.14 5.19
N GLY A 165 -12.79 -22.87 5.94
CA GLY A 165 -13.21 -24.23 5.59
C GLY A 165 -14.04 -24.30 4.31
N ARG A 166 -14.97 -23.36 4.10
CA ARG A 166 -15.77 -23.29 2.85
C ARG A 166 -14.90 -23.14 1.60
N TYR A 167 -13.83 -22.35 1.69
CA TYR A 167 -12.95 -22.06 0.56
C TYR A 167 -11.64 -22.85 0.57
N LYS A 168 -11.58 -23.92 1.37
CA LYS A 168 -10.41 -24.79 1.50
C LYS A 168 -9.92 -25.27 0.14
N GLY A 169 -8.62 -25.08 -0.11
CA GLY A 169 -7.97 -25.44 -1.38
C GLY A 169 -8.27 -24.53 -2.57
N LYS A 170 -9.14 -23.52 -2.44
CA LYS A 170 -9.37 -22.48 -3.47
C LYS A 170 -8.63 -21.18 -3.13
N ILE A 171 -8.47 -20.88 -1.84
CA ILE A 171 -7.73 -19.71 -1.34
C ILE A 171 -6.28 -20.10 -1.10
N TYR A 172 -5.33 -19.38 -1.72
CA TYR A 172 -3.91 -19.69 -1.55
C TYR A 172 -3.29 -19.01 -0.33
N ALA A 173 -3.86 -17.88 0.10
CA ALA A 173 -3.39 -17.10 1.23
C ALA A 173 -4.54 -16.40 1.94
N TRP A 174 -4.48 -16.33 3.28
CA TRP A 174 -5.42 -15.58 4.12
C TRP A 174 -4.71 -14.45 4.85
N ASP A 175 -5.31 -13.26 4.82
CA ASP A 175 -5.07 -12.24 5.84
C ASP A 175 -5.84 -12.68 7.09
N VAL A 176 -5.13 -13.36 8.00
CA VAL A 176 -5.75 -13.97 9.19
C VAL A 176 -6.12 -12.90 10.21
N VAL A 177 -5.19 -12.01 10.50
CA VAL A 177 -5.41 -10.86 11.38
C VAL A 177 -4.98 -9.60 10.64
N ASN A 178 -5.88 -8.63 10.60
CA ASN A 178 -5.66 -7.34 9.96
C ASN A 178 -5.54 -6.22 11.02
N GLU A 179 -4.49 -5.40 10.93
CA GLU A 179 -4.37 -4.10 11.64
C GLU A 179 -4.53 -4.19 13.18
N ALA A 180 -3.93 -5.21 13.80
CA ALA A 180 -3.95 -5.37 15.25
C ALA A 180 -2.90 -4.51 15.98
N VAL A 181 -1.97 -3.90 15.25
CA VAL A 181 -0.97 -2.98 15.79
C VAL A 181 -1.52 -1.56 15.88
N ASP A 182 -1.14 -0.88 16.96
CA ASP A 182 -1.55 0.47 17.31
C ASP A 182 -0.77 1.56 16.56
N ASP A 183 -1.47 2.62 16.15
CA ASP A 183 -0.92 3.70 15.33
C ASP A 183 -0.23 4.82 16.12
N SER A 184 -0.25 4.79 17.46
CA SER A 184 0.40 5.82 18.27
C SER A 184 1.91 5.82 18.05
N ASN A 185 2.54 6.96 18.32
CA ASN A 185 3.99 7.09 18.27
C ASN A 185 4.71 6.49 19.49
N ASP A 186 4.04 5.63 20.28
CA ASP A 186 4.58 4.95 21.45
C ASP A 186 4.94 3.49 21.12
N THR A 187 6.23 3.17 21.08
CA THR A 187 6.74 1.82 20.77
C THR A 187 6.46 0.78 21.86
N ALA A 188 6.02 1.19 23.05
CA ALA A 188 5.58 0.29 24.12
C ALA A 188 4.12 -0.17 23.91
N GLN A 189 3.27 0.69 23.37
CA GLN A 189 1.91 0.33 22.97
C GLN A 189 1.92 -0.39 21.61
N ILE A 190 2.19 -1.70 21.63
CA ILE A 190 2.21 -2.53 20.42
C ILE A 190 0.80 -2.72 19.85
N TYR A 191 -0.15 -3.13 20.68
CA TYR A 191 -1.45 -3.62 20.23
C TYR A 191 -2.55 -2.55 20.30
N ARG A 192 -3.38 -2.50 19.26
CA ARG A 192 -4.60 -1.71 19.20
C ARG A 192 -5.58 -2.18 20.28
N LYS A 193 -6.16 -1.24 21.03
CA LYS A 193 -7.20 -1.51 22.05
C LYS A 193 -8.58 -1.74 21.43
N SER A 194 -8.68 -2.70 20.52
CA SER A 194 -9.93 -3.11 19.85
C SER A 194 -10.85 -3.90 20.80
N ASN A 195 -12.09 -4.15 20.39
CA ASN A 195 -13.00 -5.04 21.14
C ASN A 195 -12.39 -6.43 21.35
N TRP A 196 -11.71 -6.97 20.33
CA TRP A 196 -10.93 -8.21 20.45
C TRP A 196 -9.92 -8.16 21.61
N TYR A 197 -9.11 -7.10 21.66
CA TYR A 197 -8.09 -6.94 22.70
C TYR A 197 -8.70 -6.74 24.08
N ASN A 198 -9.71 -5.87 24.19
CA ASN A 198 -10.32 -5.48 25.47
C ASN A 198 -11.07 -6.65 26.11
N ILE A 199 -11.81 -7.45 25.32
CA ILE A 199 -12.53 -8.63 25.83
C ILE A 199 -11.57 -9.77 26.18
N CYS A 200 -10.52 -9.99 25.37
CA CYS A 200 -9.51 -11.00 25.68
C CYS A 200 -8.57 -10.59 26.82
N ASN A 201 -8.58 -9.31 27.20
CA ASN A 201 -7.62 -8.67 28.10
C ASN A 201 -6.16 -8.88 27.64
N GLY A 202 -5.92 -8.86 26.33
CA GLY A 202 -4.62 -9.20 25.77
C GLY A 202 -4.66 -9.56 24.29
N PRO A 203 -3.48 -9.77 23.68
CA PRO A 203 -3.33 -10.06 22.26
C PRO A 203 -3.55 -11.55 21.90
N GLU A 204 -3.98 -12.41 22.84
CA GLU A 204 -3.98 -13.87 22.60
C GLU A 204 -4.95 -14.30 21.49
N PHE A 205 -5.94 -13.46 21.15
CA PHE A 205 -6.82 -13.70 20.00
C PHE A 205 -6.05 -13.78 18.67
N ILE A 206 -4.90 -13.11 18.56
CA ILE A 206 -4.07 -13.09 17.35
C ILE A 206 -3.51 -14.50 17.11
N GLU A 207 -2.81 -15.05 18.10
CA GLU A 207 -2.29 -16.42 18.03
C GLU A 207 -3.42 -17.44 17.83
N ALA A 208 -4.52 -17.30 18.57
CA ALA A 208 -5.67 -18.18 18.43
C ALA A 208 -6.20 -18.19 16.98
N ALA A 209 -6.35 -17.02 16.35
CA ALA A 209 -6.82 -16.90 14.97
C ALA A 209 -5.92 -17.65 13.98
N PHE A 210 -4.59 -17.52 14.11
CA PHE A 210 -3.64 -18.26 13.26
C PHE A 210 -3.75 -19.77 13.45
N ARG A 211 -3.83 -20.24 14.69
CA ARG A 211 -3.98 -21.68 14.96
C ARG A 211 -5.31 -22.22 14.41
N TYR A 212 -6.41 -21.48 14.55
CA TYR A 212 -7.70 -21.86 13.96
C TYR A 212 -7.68 -21.86 12.44
N ALA A 213 -7.06 -20.86 11.81
CA ALA A 213 -6.94 -20.79 10.36
C ALA A 213 -6.11 -21.95 9.80
N HIS A 214 -5.02 -22.32 10.48
CA HIS A 214 -4.21 -23.48 10.12
C HIS A 214 -4.98 -24.80 10.28
N GLU A 215 -5.76 -24.94 11.36
CA GLU A 215 -6.61 -26.13 11.59
C GLU A 215 -7.68 -26.28 10.49
N ALA A 216 -8.29 -25.17 10.06
CA ALA A 216 -9.31 -25.14 9.01
C ALA A 216 -8.74 -25.50 7.62
N ASP A 217 -7.65 -24.85 7.21
CA ASP A 217 -6.94 -25.15 5.96
C ASP A 217 -5.40 -25.12 6.14
N PRO A 218 -4.78 -26.29 6.42
CA PRO A 218 -3.33 -26.37 6.61
C PRO A 218 -2.50 -26.04 5.36
N LYS A 219 -3.12 -25.99 4.17
CA LYS A 219 -2.42 -25.71 2.90
C LYS A 219 -2.41 -24.22 2.55
N ALA A 220 -3.35 -23.44 3.07
CA ALA A 220 -3.40 -22.00 2.84
C ALA A 220 -2.24 -21.31 3.57
N LYS A 221 -1.68 -20.28 2.94
CA LYS A 221 -0.62 -19.46 3.53
C LYS A 221 -1.20 -18.39 4.45
N LEU A 222 -0.66 -18.26 5.66
CA LEU A 222 -1.25 -17.44 6.71
C LEU A 222 -0.45 -16.15 6.92
N TYR A 223 -1.12 -15.00 6.81
CA TYR A 223 -0.51 -13.68 6.86
C TYR A 223 -1.09 -12.81 7.96
N TYR A 224 -0.22 -12.04 8.62
CA TYR A 224 -0.61 -10.82 9.35
C TYR A 224 -0.58 -9.65 8.36
N ASN A 225 -1.63 -8.85 8.24
CA ASN A 225 -1.72 -7.75 7.27
C ASN A 225 -1.86 -6.39 7.96
N ASP A 226 -1.09 -5.37 7.55
CA ASP A 226 -1.16 -4.03 8.15
C ASP A 226 -0.63 -2.92 7.21
N TYR A 227 -1.07 -1.69 7.45
CA TYR A 227 -0.56 -0.47 6.79
C TYR A 227 0.53 0.21 7.61
N ASN A 228 1.27 1.11 6.96
CA ASN A 228 2.41 1.85 7.53
C ASN A 228 3.48 0.92 8.11
N SER A 229 3.55 -0.32 7.64
CA SER A 229 4.52 -1.36 8.04
C SER A 229 5.97 -0.99 7.75
N GLU A 230 6.17 0.01 6.92
CA GLU A 230 7.42 0.61 6.49
C GLU A 230 7.77 1.87 7.29
N HIS A 231 6.87 2.39 8.13
CA HIS A 231 7.15 3.56 8.97
C HIS A 231 7.82 3.12 10.27
N PRO A 232 8.94 3.75 10.71
CA PRO A 232 9.80 3.22 11.76
C PRO A 232 9.10 2.73 13.04
N VAL A 233 8.20 3.55 13.60
CA VAL A 233 7.57 3.22 14.89
C VAL A 233 6.58 2.07 14.74
N LYS A 234 5.74 2.09 13.70
CA LYS A 234 4.78 0.99 13.49
C LYS A 234 5.47 -0.27 13.01
N ARG A 235 6.52 -0.15 12.18
CA ARG A 235 7.40 -1.24 11.79
C ARG A 235 7.98 -1.96 13.00
N GLU A 236 8.53 -1.23 13.97
CA GLU A 236 9.11 -1.83 15.18
C GLU A 236 8.06 -2.64 15.97
N LYS A 237 6.84 -2.11 16.11
CA LYS A 237 5.74 -2.81 16.78
C LYS A 237 5.33 -4.08 16.03
N ILE A 238 5.19 -4.00 14.71
CA ILE A 238 4.88 -5.15 13.86
C ILE A 238 5.99 -6.20 13.97
N TYR A 239 7.26 -5.80 13.93
CA TYR A 239 8.39 -6.71 14.12
C TYR A 239 8.32 -7.45 15.47
N LYS A 240 8.03 -6.75 16.57
CA LYS A 240 7.86 -7.37 17.90
C LYS A 240 6.72 -8.38 17.92
N LEU A 241 5.57 -8.05 17.30
CA LEU A 241 4.44 -8.97 17.15
C LEU A 241 4.84 -10.21 16.34
N LEU A 242 5.43 -10.02 15.16
CA LEU A 242 5.83 -11.12 14.27
C LEU A 242 6.86 -12.03 14.93
N LYS A 243 7.86 -11.45 15.60
CA LYS A 243 8.87 -12.21 16.33
C LYS A 243 8.23 -13.06 17.43
N ASN A 244 7.29 -12.51 18.20
CA ASN A 244 6.58 -13.27 19.23
C ASN A 244 5.80 -14.45 18.65
N LEU A 245 5.10 -14.26 17.52
CA LEU A 245 4.39 -15.36 16.85
C LEU A 245 5.35 -16.45 16.36
N VAL A 246 6.50 -16.08 15.80
CA VAL A 246 7.53 -17.02 15.34
C VAL A 246 8.15 -17.78 16.53
N ASP A 247 8.55 -17.07 17.59
CA ASP A 247 9.15 -17.66 18.80
C ASP A 247 8.18 -18.66 19.49
N ASN A 248 6.87 -18.40 19.42
CA ASN A 248 5.83 -19.25 19.99
C ASN A 248 5.31 -20.35 19.03
N HIS A 249 6.00 -20.58 17.91
CA HIS A 249 5.63 -21.59 16.91
C HIS A 249 4.17 -21.47 16.45
N VAL A 250 3.69 -20.24 16.27
CA VAL A 250 2.40 -19.96 15.65
C VAL A 250 2.53 -20.22 14.14
N PRO A 251 1.53 -20.83 13.48
CA PRO A 251 1.59 -21.10 12.04
C PRO A 251 1.40 -19.79 11.24
N ILE A 252 2.48 -19.03 11.07
CA ILE A 252 2.52 -17.82 10.26
C ILE A 252 3.53 -18.02 9.12
N ASP A 253 3.12 -17.70 7.89
CA ASP A 253 3.97 -17.83 6.71
C ASP A 253 4.57 -16.48 6.28
N GLY A 254 3.92 -15.36 6.63
CA GLY A 254 4.36 -14.06 6.16
C GLY A 254 3.62 -12.85 6.71
N VAL A 255 4.01 -11.69 6.19
CA VAL A 255 3.35 -10.40 6.42
C VAL A 255 2.79 -9.83 5.12
N GLY A 256 1.59 -9.29 5.19
CA GLY A 256 1.00 -8.42 4.19
C GLY A 256 1.33 -6.97 4.54
N MET A 257 2.09 -6.31 3.67
CA MET A 257 2.31 -4.86 3.75
C MET A 257 1.28 -4.21 2.82
N GLN A 258 0.29 -3.50 3.39
CA GLN A 258 -0.81 -2.93 2.59
C GLN A 258 -0.29 -2.02 1.48
N ALA A 259 0.72 -1.19 1.77
CA ALA A 259 1.32 -0.27 0.81
C ALA A 259 0.37 0.80 0.24
N HIS A 260 -0.47 1.36 1.11
CA HIS A 260 -1.18 2.61 0.83
C HIS A 260 -0.22 3.79 0.94
N TRP A 261 0.29 4.26 -0.18
CA TRP A 261 1.47 5.13 -0.26
C TRP A 261 1.20 6.45 -0.97
N LYS A 262 2.20 7.34 -0.93
CA LYS A 262 2.14 8.68 -1.52
C LYS A 262 3.32 8.88 -2.47
N LEU A 263 3.30 10.00 -3.18
CA LEU A 263 4.31 10.37 -4.18
C LEU A 263 5.77 10.42 -3.68
N ASN A 264 5.97 10.46 -2.36
CA ASN A 264 7.28 10.62 -1.73
C ASN A 264 7.41 9.80 -0.43
N ASP A 265 6.55 8.80 -0.24
CA ASP A 265 6.44 8.03 0.99
C ASP A 265 5.97 6.61 0.62
N PRO A 266 6.75 5.56 0.92
CA PRO A 266 8.01 5.54 1.67
C PRO A 266 9.23 5.95 0.84
N SER A 267 10.35 6.17 1.52
CA SER A 267 11.67 6.22 0.89
C SER A 267 12.15 4.79 0.53
N ALA A 268 13.11 4.71 -0.40
CA ALA A 268 13.75 3.44 -0.75
C ALA A 268 14.43 2.77 0.45
N GLU A 269 15.00 3.57 1.36
CA GLU A 269 15.67 3.08 2.56
C GLU A 269 14.68 2.45 3.55
N GLU A 270 13.59 3.14 3.86
CA GLU A 270 12.57 2.64 4.79
C GLU A 270 11.88 1.37 4.25
N LEU A 271 11.64 1.31 2.94
CA LEU A 271 11.09 0.11 2.31
C LEU A 271 12.05 -1.08 2.39
N ARG A 272 13.35 -0.89 2.12
CA ARG A 272 14.36 -1.95 2.25
C ARG A 272 14.48 -2.43 3.69
N LYS A 273 14.53 -1.51 4.64
CA LYS A 273 14.61 -1.83 6.07
C LYS A 273 13.42 -2.66 6.53
N ALA A 274 12.20 -2.31 6.09
CA ALA A 274 11.01 -3.10 6.37
C ALA A 274 11.09 -4.53 5.81
N LEU A 275 11.56 -4.67 4.57
CA LEU A 275 11.76 -5.98 3.94
C LEU A 275 12.84 -6.80 4.66
N ASP A 276 13.96 -6.19 5.03
CA ASP A 276 15.08 -6.85 5.72
C ASP A 276 14.66 -7.34 7.12
N GLU A 277 13.97 -6.51 7.90
CA GLU A 277 13.48 -6.87 9.23
C GLU A 277 12.52 -8.07 9.17
N VAL A 278 11.52 -8.05 8.28
CA VAL A 278 10.59 -9.18 8.14
C VAL A 278 11.30 -10.45 7.68
N THR A 279 12.18 -10.33 6.68
CA THR A 279 12.85 -11.52 6.12
C THR A 279 13.88 -12.12 7.06
N SER A 280 14.42 -11.33 8.00
CA SER A 280 15.27 -11.82 9.09
C SER A 280 14.54 -12.81 10.03
N LEU A 281 13.20 -12.75 10.09
CA LEU A 281 12.37 -13.70 10.85
C LEU A 281 12.03 -14.98 10.06
N GLY A 282 12.53 -15.11 8.82
CA GLY A 282 12.21 -16.23 7.93
C GLY A 282 10.82 -16.12 7.25
N LEU A 283 10.13 -15.00 7.44
CA LEU A 283 8.79 -14.76 6.91
C LEU A 283 8.80 -14.26 5.46
N LYS A 284 7.77 -14.60 4.69
CA LYS A 284 7.52 -14.04 3.35
C LYS A 284 6.82 -12.69 3.41
N VAL A 285 6.96 -11.91 2.35
CA VAL A 285 6.26 -10.62 2.19
C VAL A 285 5.28 -10.71 1.04
N GLN A 286 4.11 -10.11 1.21
CA GLN A 286 3.21 -9.76 0.12
C GLN A 286 2.85 -8.29 0.22
N PHE A 287 2.87 -7.57 -0.90
CA PHE A 287 2.26 -6.26 -0.98
C PHE A 287 0.79 -6.46 -1.33
N THR A 288 -0.12 -6.07 -0.46
CA THR A 288 -1.49 -6.58 -0.45
C THR A 288 -2.53 -5.59 -0.97
N GLU A 289 -2.27 -4.30 -0.86
CA GLU A 289 -3.23 -3.22 -1.11
C GLU A 289 -2.57 -2.00 -1.78
N LEU A 290 -1.61 -2.24 -2.68
CA LEU A 290 -0.76 -1.21 -3.27
C LEU A 290 -1.59 -0.16 -4.01
N ASP A 291 -1.47 1.08 -3.56
CA ASP A 291 -1.96 2.26 -4.24
C ASP A 291 -1.04 3.46 -3.91
N ILE A 292 -0.79 4.35 -4.89
CA ILE A 292 0.12 5.50 -4.69
C ILE A 292 -0.62 6.77 -5.05
N THR A 293 -1.23 7.41 -4.04
CA THR A 293 -2.09 8.57 -4.27
C THR A 293 -1.31 9.84 -4.62
N ILE A 294 -1.88 10.64 -5.53
CA ILE A 294 -1.40 12.00 -5.79
C ILE A 294 -1.85 13.00 -4.72
N ARG A 295 -2.73 12.57 -3.82
CA ARG A 295 -3.32 13.41 -2.78
C ARG A 295 -2.46 13.35 -1.54
N LEU A 296 -1.98 14.51 -1.11
CA LEU A 296 -1.39 14.67 0.21
C LEU A 296 -2.51 14.74 1.25
N PRO A 297 -2.28 14.26 2.49
CA PRO A 297 -3.25 14.39 3.55
C PRO A 297 -3.65 15.87 3.71
N GLN A 298 -4.96 16.12 3.76
CA GLN A 298 -5.45 17.43 4.16
C GLN A 298 -4.94 17.72 5.58
N PRO A 299 -4.51 18.95 5.91
CA PRO A 299 -4.19 19.32 7.27
C PRO A 299 -5.37 18.95 8.18
N GLN A 300 -5.12 18.08 9.17
CA GLN A 300 -6.14 17.84 10.19
C GLN A 300 -6.27 19.13 11.02
N PRO A 301 -7.49 19.56 11.36
CA PRO A 301 -7.68 20.62 12.33
C PRO A 301 -6.96 20.26 13.63
N ALA A 302 -6.38 21.24 14.32
CA ALA A 302 -5.73 21.00 15.60
C ALA A 302 -6.71 20.33 16.59
N PRO A 303 -6.23 19.42 17.47
CA PRO A 303 -7.08 18.82 18.50
C PRO A 303 -7.83 19.91 19.29
N GLY A 304 -9.16 19.80 19.36
CA GLY A 304 -10.02 20.79 20.03
C GLY A 304 -10.54 21.93 19.16
N SER A 305 -10.21 21.96 17.86
CA SER A 305 -10.84 22.90 16.91
C SER A 305 -12.09 22.29 16.26
N THR A 306 -13.19 23.06 16.23
CA THR A 306 -14.35 22.72 15.41
C THR A 306 -13.96 22.88 13.93
N PRO A 307 -14.31 21.92 13.05
CA PRO A 307 -14.13 22.10 11.62
C PRO A 307 -14.94 23.33 11.20
N VAL A 308 -14.27 24.43 10.92
CA VAL A 308 -14.92 25.60 10.31
C VAL A 308 -15.41 25.13 8.95
N ILE A 309 -16.72 25.21 8.71
CA ILE A 309 -17.28 25.06 7.37
C ILE A 309 -16.51 26.05 6.50
N ALA A 310 -15.69 25.54 5.56
CA ALA A 310 -14.83 26.38 4.74
C ALA A 310 -15.72 27.40 4.00
N THR A 311 -15.64 28.67 4.42
CA THR A 311 -16.32 29.80 3.76
C THR A 311 -15.57 30.25 2.51
N THR A 312 -14.32 29.80 2.36
CA THR A 312 -13.50 29.92 1.16
C THR A 312 -13.83 28.79 0.19
N PRO A 313 -14.11 29.08 -1.09
CA PRO A 313 -14.16 28.04 -2.11
C PRO A 313 -12.87 27.22 -2.03
N PRO A 314 -12.95 25.88 -2.04
CA PRO A 314 -11.76 25.06 -2.09
C PRO A 314 -10.88 25.53 -3.25
N THR A 315 -9.56 25.60 -3.04
CA THR A 315 -8.59 25.79 -4.13
C THR A 315 -8.97 24.87 -5.29
N PRO A 316 -9.04 25.35 -6.54
CA PRO A 316 -9.36 24.52 -7.69
C PRO A 316 -8.52 23.25 -7.64
N ASP A 317 -9.20 22.11 -7.69
CA ASP A 317 -8.51 20.83 -7.65
C ASP A 317 -7.64 20.72 -8.91
N PRO A 318 -6.29 20.70 -8.79
CA PRO A 318 -5.42 20.65 -9.96
C PRO A 318 -5.54 19.32 -10.72
N GLY A 319 -6.23 18.32 -10.16
CA GLY A 319 -6.41 17.02 -10.77
C GLY A 319 -5.08 16.28 -10.94
N TYR A 320 -5.01 15.44 -11.97
CA TYR A 320 -3.82 14.66 -12.31
C TYR A 320 -2.93 15.45 -13.29
N THR A 321 -2.12 16.36 -12.75
CA THR A 321 -1.22 17.19 -13.56
C THR A 321 -0.01 16.39 -14.08
N PRO A 322 0.66 16.84 -15.16
CA PRO A 322 1.90 16.21 -15.63
C PRO A 322 2.99 16.12 -14.56
N GLU A 323 3.06 17.09 -13.64
CA GLU A 323 4.02 17.07 -12.53
C GLU A 323 3.70 15.95 -11.52
N LEU A 324 2.43 15.78 -11.15
CA LEU A 324 1.99 14.71 -10.26
C LEU A 324 2.12 13.34 -10.93
N GLU A 325 1.84 13.24 -12.23
CA GLU A 325 2.10 12.05 -13.04
C GLU A 325 3.59 11.67 -13.01
N ALA A 326 4.49 12.62 -13.24
CA ALA A 326 5.93 12.37 -13.22
C ALA A 326 6.43 11.90 -11.83
N LYS A 327 5.92 12.49 -10.75
CA LYS A 327 6.21 12.05 -9.37
C LYS A 327 5.69 10.64 -9.11
N GLN A 328 4.48 10.33 -9.55
CA GLN A 328 3.88 9.00 -9.38
C GLN A 328 4.65 7.94 -10.17
N MET A 329 5.06 8.27 -11.40
CA MET A 329 5.91 7.42 -12.23
C MET A 329 7.24 7.11 -11.55
N ALA A 330 7.88 8.11 -10.93
CA ALA A 330 9.14 7.93 -10.21
C ALA A 330 8.97 7.03 -8.98
N GLN A 331 7.91 7.24 -8.19
CA GLN A 331 7.63 6.42 -7.03
C GLN A 331 7.32 4.97 -7.41
N TYR A 332 6.47 4.74 -8.42
CA TYR A 332 6.20 3.38 -8.92
C TYR A 332 7.46 2.68 -9.44
N LYS A 333 8.31 3.39 -10.18
CA LYS A 333 9.57 2.85 -10.66
C LYS A 333 10.45 2.38 -9.50
N MET A 334 10.64 3.24 -8.50
CA MET A 334 11.46 2.96 -7.32
C MET A 334 10.96 1.72 -6.56
N VAL A 335 9.66 1.65 -6.25
CA VAL A 335 9.12 0.53 -5.46
C VAL A 335 9.20 -0.78 -6.23
N PHE A 336 8.90 -0.79 -7.53
CA PHE A 336 8.97 -2.02 -8.33
C PHE A 336 10.41 -2.47 -8.62
N GLU A 337 11.38 -1.56 -8.70
CA GLU A 337 12.80 -1.91 -8.71
C GLU A 337 13.20 -2.67 -7.43
N ILE A 338 12.76 -2.18 -6.26
CA ILE A 338 12.98 -2.87 -4.98
C ILE A 338 12.25 -4.22 -4.97
N PHE A 339 10.99 -4.28 -5.42
CA PHE A 339 10.25 -5.55 -5.43
C PHE A 339 10.96 -6.62 -6.25
N ARG A 340 11.51 -6.26 -7.42
CA ARG A 340 12.27 -7.18 -8.26
C ARG A 340 13.58 -7.64 -7.60
N GLN A 341 14.24 -6.79 -6.84
CA GLN A 341 15.45 -7.15 -6.08
C GLN A 341 15.14 -8.15 -4.95
N TYR A 342 13.97 -8.00 -4.30
CA TYR A 342 13.51 -8.87 -3.22
C TYR A 342 12.63 -10.04 -3.69
N LYS A 343 12.71 -10.44 -4.97
CA LYS A 343 11.86 -11.50 -5.56
C LYS A 343 11.91 -12.88 -4.89
N LYS A 344 12.93 -13.16 -4.06
CA LYS A 344 13.02 -14.41 -3.27
C LYS A 344 12.15 -14.37 -2.01
N SER A 345 11.84 -13.17 -1.54
CA SER A 345 11.12 -12.89 -0.30
C SER A 345 9.69 -12.42 -0.56
N ILE A 346 9.49 -11.63 -1.62
CA ILE A 346 8.18 -11.15 -2.05
C ILE A 346 7.48 -12.23 -2.86
N THR A 347 6.25 -12.56 -2.48
CA THR A 347 5.47 -13.66 -3.08
C THR A 347 4.16 -13.22 -3.71
N SER A 348 3.83 -11.92 -3.68
CA SER A 348 2.70 -11.30 -4.39
C SER A 348 2.78 -9.77 -4.31
N VAL A 349 2.30 -9.08 -5.35
CA VAL A 349 2.01 -7.63 -5.32
C VAL A 349 0.60 -7.40 -5.84
N THR A 350 -0.28 -6.86 -5.01
CA THR A 350 -1.71 -6.67 -5.29
C THR A 350 -2.06 -5.19 -5.24
N PHE A 351 -2.74 -4.69 -6.27
CA PHE A 351 -3.24 -3.31 -6.32
C PHE A 351 -4.63 -3.19 -5.66
N TRP A 352 -4.90 -2.09 -4.95
CA TRP A 352 -6.19 -1.88 -4.31
C TRP A 352 -7.16 -1.08 -5.20
N ASN A 353 -8.05 -1.82 -5.87
CA ASN A 353 -8.94 -1.42 -6.98
C ASN A 353 -8.31 -1.52 -8.38
N VAL A 354 -9.17 -1.65 -9.40
CA VAL A 354 -8.79 -1.99 -10.79
C VAL A 354 -8.25 -0.78 -11.58
N SER A 355 -8.87 0.37 -11.42
CA SER A 355 -8.55 1.58 -12.20
C SER A 355 -9.00 2.84 -11.48
N ASP A 356 -8.46 3.99 -11.85
CA ASP A 356 -8.81 5.29 -11.28
C ASP A 356 -10.29 5.68 -11.47
N ARG A 357 -11.07 4.87 -12.22
CA ARG A 357 -12.53 4.96 -12.29
C ARG A 357 -13.17 4.84 -10.90
N TYR A 358 -12.63 3.97 -10.06
CA TYR A 358 -13.07 3.79 -8.68
C TYR A 358 -11.84 3.52 -7.80
N SER A 359 -11.60 4.42 -6.86
CA SER A 359 -10.69 4.15 -5.74
C SER A 359 -11.38 4.48 -4.42
N TRP A 360 -11.15 3.63 -3.41
CA TRP A 360 -11.58 3.88 -2.04
C TRP A 360 -11.05 5.22 -1.47
N LEU A 361 -10.00 5.80 -2.07
CA LEU A 361 -9.40 7.09 -1.71
C LEU A 361 -10.13 8.32 -2.25
N ASP A 362 -11.02 8.19 -3.26
CA ASP A 362 -11.67 9.32 -3.94
C ASP A 362 -12.53 10.19 -3.00
N GLY A 363 -13.03 9.61 -1.91
CA GLY A 363 -13.82 10.30 -0.87
C GLY A 363 -13.02 10.67 0.39
N ARG A 364 -11.71 10.40 0.43
CA ARG A 364 -10.87 10.56 1.64
C ARG A 364 -9.87 11.71 1.55
N GLY A 365 -9.82 12.43 0.43
CA GLY A 365 -8.92 13.57 0.25
C GLY A 365 -7.43 13.22 0.41
N GLY A 366 -7.05 11.94 0.22
CA GLY A 366 -5.69 11.45 0.48
C GLY A 366 -5.31 11.27 1.96
N GLY A 367 -6.26 11.44 2.89
CA GLY A 367 -6.03 11.16 4.30
C GLY A 367 -5.88 9.66 4.54
N LEU A 368 -4.64 9.19 4.70
CA LEU A 368 -4.32 7.80 4.98
C LEU A 368 -4.22 7.56 6.49
N ALA A 369 -5.30 6.99 7.03
CA ALA A 369 -5.28 5.96 8.06
C ALA A 369 -6.15 4.83 7.50
N GLY A 370 -5.55 3.66 7.22
CA GLY A 370 -6.12 2.56 6.44
C GLY A 370 -7.50 2.11 6.91
N GLY A 371 -8.45 1.93 5.97
CA GLY A 371 -9.76 1.29 6.22
C GLY A 371 -10.78 2.05 7.08
N ALA A 372 -12.06 2.10 6.65
CA ALA A 372 -13.28 2.60 7.33
C ALA A 372 -13.30 3.95 8.14
N ALA A 373 -12.19 4.65 8.37
CA ALA A 373 -12.14 5.88 9.19
C ALA A 373 -12.55 7.17 8.44
N ALA A 374 -13.59 7.09 7.61
CA ALA A 374 -14.21 8.28 7.02
C ALA A 374 -15.54 8.53 7.74
N SER A 375 -15.53 9.41 8.75
CA SER A 375 -16.74 9.83 9.47
C SER A 375 -17.89 10.22 8.51
N ASN A 376 -19.10 9.73 8.84
CA ASN A 376 -20.28 9.70 7.97
C ASN A 376 -20.99 11.06 7.74
N ASN A 377 -20.55 12.17 8.34
CA ASN A 377 -21.38 13.37 8.48
C ASN A 377 -20.79 14.68 7.95
N ALA A 378 -19.95 14.66 6.90
CA ALA A 378 -19.57 15.90 6.19
C ALA A 378 -19.90 15.77 4.70
N PRO A 379 -20.49 16.81 4.05
CA PRO A 379 -20.61 16.84 2.59
C PRO A 379 -19.20 16.79 1.98
N ARG A 380 -18.86 15.64 1.39
CA ARG A 380 -17.53 15.43 0.80
C ARG A 380 -17.57 15.80 -0.67
N VAL A 381 -16.84 16.84 -1.05
CA VAL A 381 -16.45 17.02 -2.46
C VAL A 381 -15.57 15.82 -2.82
N VAL A 382 -16.06 14.93 -3.68
CA VAL A 382 -15.31 13.75 -4.14
C VAL A 382 -14.15 14.24 -5.01
N ARG A 383 -12.91 14.00 -4.56
CA ARG A 383 -11.69 14.37 -5.26
C ARG A 383 -10.94 13.11 -5.64
N LYS A 384 -10.81 12.86 -6.94
CA LYS A 384 -10.13 11.69 -7.49
C LYS A 384 -8.71 11.55 -6.96
N ALA A 385 -8.34 10.38 -6.43
CA ALA A 385 -7.00 10.14 -5.87
C ALA A 385 -5.95 9.71 -6.91
N TYR A 386 -6.43 9.23 -8.07
CA TYR A 386 -5.64 8.70 -9.18
C TYR A 386 -4.52 7.73 -8.80
N PRO A 387 -4.73 6.75 -7.89
CA PRO A 387 -3.61 6.09 -7.24
C PRO A 387 -3.12 4.83 -7.99
N LEU A 388 -3.72 4.47 -9.14
CA LEU A 388 -3.49 3.18 -9.81
C LEU A 388 -2.76 3.30 -11.14
N LEU A 389 -2.56 2.18 -11.83
CA LEU A 389 -1.88 2.12 -13.14
C LEU A 389 -2.81 2.32 -14.34
N PHE A 390 -4.13 2.26 -14.14
CA PHE A 390 -5.14 2.45 -15.19
C PHE A 390 -5.97 3.69 -14.88
N ASP A 391 -6.26 4.50 -15.90
CA ASP A 391 -7.04 5.73 -15.76
C ASP A 391 -8.54 5.46 -15.58
N THR A 392 -9.34 6.53 -15.52
CA THR A 392 -10.80 6.45 -15.36
C THR A 392 -11.52 5.74 -16.52
N ASN A 393 -10.86 5.60 -17.67
CA ASN A 393 -11.33 4.92 -18.87
C ASN A 393 -10.64 3.54 -19.06
N ARG A 394 -9.96 3.04 -18.02
CA ARG A 394 -9.27 1.74 -18.00
C ARG A 394 -8.09 1.64 -18.97
N GLN A 395 -7.57 2.78 -19.42
CA GLN A 395 -6.37 2.84 -20.25
C GLN A 395 -5.13 2.89 -19.36
N ARG A 396 -4.03 2.28 -19.84
CA ARG A 396 -2.74 2.30 -19.14
C ARG A 396 -2.25 3.74 -19.00
N LYS A 397 -1.94 4.17 -17.77
CA LYS A 397 -1.26 5.44 -17.49
C LYS A 397 0.23 5.32 -17.81
N LYS A 398 0.96 6.43 -17.91
CA LYS A 398 2.43 6.38 -18.06
C LYS A 398 3.13 5.69 -16.87
N ALA A 399 2.51 5.75 -15.68
CA ALA A 399 2.95 4.99 -14.51
C ALA A 399 3.02 3.47 -14.76
N TYR A 400 2.16 2.91 -15.62
CA TYR A 400 2.24 1.51 -16.04
C TYR A 400 3.60 1.22 -16.71
N GLY A 401 4.06 2.10 -17.60
CA GLY A 401 5.36 1.97 -18.27
C GLY A 401 6.54 1.95 -17.30
N SER A 402 6.48 2.75 -16.23
CA SER A 402 7.49 2.74 -15.14
C SER A 402 7.60 1.39 -14.42
N VAL A 403 6.53 0.59 -14.47
CA VAL A 403 6.46 -0.72 -13.80
C VAL A 403 6.92 -1.85 -14.74
N VAL A 404 6.74 -1.74 -16.05
CA VAL A 404 7.01 -2.85 -17.00
C VAL A 404 8.29 -2.73 -17.82
N ASN A 405 8.86 -1.52 -17.96
CA ASN A 405 10.04 -1.29 -18.79
C ASN A 405 11.34 -1.55 -17.99
N PHE A 406 11.76 -2.83 -17.89
CA PHE A 406 13.00 -3.25 -17.20
C PHE A 406 13.68 -4.45 -17.86
#